data_AF-A0A7C1A9U1-F1
#
_entry.id   AF-A0A7C1A9U1-F1
#
_cell.length_a   1.000
_cell.length_b   1.000
_cell.length_c   1.000
_cell.angle_alpha   90.00
_cell.angle_beta   90.00
_cell.angle_gamma   90.00
#
_symmetry.space_group_name_H-M   'P 1'
#
loop_
_entity.id
_entity.type
_entity.pdbx_description
1 polymer ?
#
loop_
_entity_poly.entity_id
_entity_poly.type
_entity_poly.pdbx_seq_one_letter_code
_entity_poly.pdbx_strand_id
1 'polypeptide(L)'
;MDHSVIHYWEKKLDKEFIETMIGEIGRKIEELVDYRFSVLDSTKFTSWNINLTEFHLLIRVGEKTVYPSNILFGSESPGRVSKKILVSGRGELLADSWYDDRRAIREMFKQGYKPVVKPNKKRFRGRYRKRARLLYNPLEFKQRYRKRSIGESVFGSLTNWFGDRLKVSREEVMRVRIGSRIIGYLAKIYIRYSFLLLVFKNF
;
A
#
# COMPACT_ATOMS: atom_id res chain seq x y z
N MET A 1 -29.47 10.63 -14.54
CA MET A 1 -28.24 10.02 -15.10
C MET A 1 -28.19 8.59 -14.59
N ASP A 2 -28.42 7.61 -15.47
CA ASP A 2 -28.48 6.21 -15.07
C ASP A 2 -27.12 5.73 -14.54
N HIS A 3 -27.16 4.93 -13.47
CA HIS A 3 -26.01 4.21 -12.93
C HIS A 3 -25.25 3.37 -14.00
N SER A 4 -25.89 3.12 -15.15
CA SER A 4 -25.34 2.41 -16.30
C SER A 4 -24.24 3.18 -17.04
N VAL A 5 -24.29 4.52 -17.09
CA VAL A 5 -23.33 5.32 -17.89
C VAL A 5 -21.97 5.40 -17.20
N ILE A 6 -21.94 5.71 -15.90
CA ILE A 6 -20.67 5.78 -15.13
C ILE A 6 -19.99 4.40 -15.13
N HIS A 7 -20.74 3.34 -14.85
CA HIS A 7 -20.22 1.98 -14.86
C HIS A 7 -19.68 1.56 -16.25
N TYR A 8 -20.28 2.06 -17.34
CA TYR A 8 -19.80 1.84 -18.71
C TYR A 8 -18.43 2.47 -18.98
N TRP A 9 -18.14 3.62 -18.39
CA TRP A 9 -16.84 4.27 -18.51
C TRP A 9 -15.81 3.68 -17.54
N GLU A 10 -16.21 3.39 -16.30
CA GLU A 10 -15.33 2.80 -15.28
C GLU A 10 -14.73 1.47 -15.77
N LYS A 11 -15.52 0.58 -16.38
CA LYS A 11 -15.03 -0.71 -16.88
C LYS A 11 -13.97 -0.60 -17.99
N LYS A 12 -13.84 0.56 -18.64
CA LYS A 12 -12.85 0.79 -19.70
C LYS A 12 -11.51 1.28 -19.15
N LEU A 13 -11.46 1.67 -17.88
CA LEU A 13 -10.22 2.08 -17.23
C LEU A 13 -9.47 0.83 -16.79
N ASP A 14 -8.29 0.64 -17.39
CA ASP A 14 -7.44 -0.48 -17.07
C ASP A 14 -6.88 -0.37 -15.64
N LYS A 15 -6.70 -1.51 -14.95
CA LYS A 15 -6.16 -1.47 -13.59
C LYS A 15 -4.72 -0.95 -13.59
N GLU A 16 -3.93 -1.27 -14.62
CA GLU A 16 -2.55 -0.84 -14.78
C GLU A 16 -2.47 0.69 -14.86
N PHE A 17 -3.45 1.33 -15.50
CA PHE A 17 -3.55 2.79 -15.55
C PHE A 17 -3.76 3.39 -14.15
N ILE A 18 -4.64 2.78 -13.36
CA ILE A 18 -4.96 3.24 -12.00
C ILE A 18 -3.81 3.01 -11.04
N GLU A 19 -3.15 1.85 -11.13
CA GLU A 19 -1.95 1.54 -10.37
C GLU A 19 -0.84 2.55 -10.68
N THR A 20 -0.63 2.85 -11.96
CA THR A 20 0.35 3.85 -12.42
C THR A 20 0.03 5.25 -11.88
N MET A 21 -1.23 5.68 -11.97
CA MET A 21 -1.66 6.98 -11.42
C MET A 21 -1.38 7.10 -9.92
N ILE A 22 -1.72 6.07 -9.14
CA ILE A 22 -1.48 6.07 -7.69
C ILE A 22 0.01 6.12 -7.40
N GLY A 23 0.83 5.36 -8.15
CA GLY A 23 2.29 5.42 -8.07
C GLY A 23 2.84 6.83 -8.32
N GLU A 24 2.39 7.49 -9.39
CA GLU A 24 2.84 8.84 -9.74
C GLU A 24 2.43 9.89 -8.71
N ILE A 25 1.19 9.85 -8.20
CA ILE A 25 0.74 10.76 -7.15
C ILE A 25 1.51 10.48 -5.85
N GLY A 26 1.73 9.21 -5.51
CA GLY A 26 2.52 8.80 -4.34
C GLY A 26 3.96 9.33 -4.40
N ARG A 27 4.60 9.25 -5.57
CA ARG A 27 5.94 9.82 -5.82
C ARG A 27 5.96 11.34 -5.65
N LYS A 28 4.98 12.04 -6.21
CA LYS A 28 4.85 13.50 -6.05
C LYS A 28 4.67 13.89 -4.58
N ILE A 29 3.91 13.11 -3.80
CA ILE A 29 3.77 13.35 -2.36
C ILE A 29 5.10 13.13 -1.65
N GLU A 30 5.82 12.04 -1.96
CA GLU A 30 7.14 11.74 -1.38
C GLU A 30 8.19 12.83 -1.65
N GLU A 31 8.08 13.56 -2.77
CA GLU A 31 8.93 14.74 -3.03
C GLU A 31 8.62 15.93 -2.10
N LEU A 32 7.38 16.01 -1.58
CA LEU A 32 6.94 17.06 -0.66
C LEU A 32 7.12 16.68 0.81
N VAL A 33 7.07 15.38 1.12
CA VAL A 33 7.13 14.86 2.49
C VAL A 33 8.10 13.70 2.59
N ASP A 34 8.99 13.75 3.58
CA ASP A 34 9.85 12.61 3.89
C ASP A 34 9.09 11.50 4.64
N TYR A 35 9.62 10.27 4.56
CA TYR A 35 9.11 9.11 5.29
C TYR A 35 10.20 8.45 6.15
N ARG A 36 9.79 7.90 7.29
CA ARG A 36 10.68 7.23 8.26
C ARG A 36 10.80 5.73 8.02
N PHE A 37 9.68 5.10 7.67
CA PHE A 37 9.62 3.68 7.36
C PHE A 37 8.46 3.39 6.40
N SER A 38 8.44 2.16 5.90
CA SER A 38 7.42 1.69 4.97
C SER A 38 6.66 0.49 5.53
N VAL A 39 5.43 0.31 5.08
CA VAL A 39 4.58 -0.83 5.40
C VAL A 39 4.10 -1.44 4.10
N LEU A 40 4.22 -2.76 3.96
CA LEU A 40 3.61 -3.52 2.89
C LEU A 40 2.50 -4.39 3.47
N ASP A 41 1.28 -4.16 3.03
CA ASP A 41 0.11 -4.86 3.56
C ASP A 41 -0.98 -5.00 2.49
N SER A 42 -1.90 -5.94 2.72
CA SER A 42 -3.06 -6.12 1.85
C SER A 42 -4.37 -6.05 2.61
N THR A 43 -5.42 -5.70 1.88
CA THR A 43 -6.79 -5.80 2.38
C THR A 43 -7.73 -6.24 1.27
N LYS A 44 -8.98 -6.49 1.63
CA LYS A 44 -10.05 -6.86 0.69
C LYS A 44 -11.25 -5.97 0.91
N PHE A 45 -11.77 -5.40 -0.16
CA PHE A 45 -13.06 -4.72 -0.14
C PHE A 45 -14.13 -5.63 -0.72
N THR A 46 -15.34 -5.53 -0.19
CA THR A 46 -16.45 -6.42 -0.53
C THR A 46 -17.40 -5.69 -1.46
N SER A 47 -17.85 -6.34 -2.52
CA SER A 47 -18.95 -5.84 -3.33
C SER A 47 -20.30 -6.10 -2.66
N TRP A 48 -21.38 -5.50 -3.17
CA TRP A 48 -22.73 -5.80 -2.70
C TRP A 48 -23.16 -7.26 -2.93
N ASN A 49 -22.58 -7.94 -3.92
CA ASN A 49 -22.78 -9.36 -4.18
C ASN A 49 -21.70 -10.26 -3.53
N ILE A 50 -20.98 -9.75 -2.51
CA ILE A 50 -20.05 -10.51 -1.66
C ILE A 50 -18.75 -10.94 -2.39
N ASN A 51 -18.51 -10.47 -3.61
CA ASN A 51 -17.21 -10.63 -4.27
C ASN A 51 -16.15 -9.79 -3.55
N LEU A 52 -14.99 -10.40 -3.29
CA LEU A 52 -13.86 -9.74 -2.65
C LEU A 52 -12.85 -9.30 -3.70
N THR A 53 -12.47 -8.03 -3.66
CA THR A 53 -11.36 -7.50 -4.45
C THR A 53 -10.18 -7.24 -3.52
N GLU A 54 -9.12 -8.03 -3.66
CA GLU A 54 -7.87 -7.86 -2.93
C GLU A 54 -6.99 -6.81 -3.59
N PHE A 55 -6.34 -6.02 -2.76
CA PHE A 55 -5.28 -5.11 -3.19
C PHE A 55 -4.21 -4.99 -2.11
N HIS A 56 -2.99 -4.77 -2.58
CA HIS A 56 -1.80 -4.57 -1.78
C HIS A 56 -1.43 -3.10 -1.84
N LEU A 57 -0.97 -2.51 -0.74
CA LEU A 57 -0.44 -1.16 -0.69
C LEU A 57 1.01 -1.19 -0.18
N LEU A 58 1.87 -0.44 -0.86
CA LEU A 58 3.12 0.02 -0.28
C LEU A 58 2.87 1.40 0.32
N ILE A 59 2.90 1.47 1.65
CA ILE A 59 2.54 2.64 2.43
C ILE A 59 3.81 3.25 3.01
N ARG A 60 3.93 4.57 2.91
CA ARG A 60 4.99 5.36 3.53
C ARG A 60 4.46 5.98 4.81
N VAL A 61 5.24 5.90 5.87
CA VAL A 61 4.92 6.50 7.17
C VAL A 61 5.95 7.57 7.48
N GLY A 62 5.53 8.83 7.38
CA GLY A 62 6.28 9.99 7.83
C GLY A 62 5.94 10.37 9.27
N GLU A 63 6.48 11.50 9.73
CA GLU A 63 6.22 12.00 11.08
C GLU A 63 4.78 12.50 11.27
N LYS A 64 4.24 13.17 10.26
CA LYS A 64 2.94 13.85 10.32
C LYS A 64 1.91 13.29 9.33
N THR A 65 2.29 12.31 8.51
CA THR A 65 1.45 11.80 7.43
C THR A 65 1.76 10.35 7.11
N VAL A 66 0.75 9.66 6.59
CA VAL A 66 0.81 8.28 6.12
C VAL A 66 0.18 8.29 4.74
N TYR A 67 0.84 7.72 3.73
CA TYR A 67 0.34 7.74 2.37
C TYR A 67 0.71 6.49 1.59
N PRO A 68 -0.21 5.96 0.75
CA PRO A 68 0.14 4.98 -0.27
C PRO A 68 1.14 5.57 -1.27
N SER A 69 2.30 4.93 -1.40
CA SER A 69 3.26 5.22 -2.48
C SER A 69 3.00 4.38 -3.72
N ASN A 70 2.45 3.18 -3.56
CA ASN A 70 2.12 2.30 -4.68
C ASN A 70 1.00 1.33 -4.30
N ILE A 71 0.35 0.76 -5.30
CA ILE A 71 -0.73 -0.24 -5.18
C ILE A 71 -0.49 -1.39 -6.16
N LEU A 72 -1.04 -2.56 -5.82
CA LEU A 72 -1.22 -3.66 -6.77
C LEU A 72 -2.57 -4.35 -6.52
N PHE A 73 -3.39 -4.50 -7.54
CA PHE A 73 -4.63 -5.25 -7.49
C PHE A 73 -4.44 -6.74 -7.75
N GLY A 74 -5.22 -7.55 -7.05
CA GLY A 74 -5.36 -8.98 -7.29
C GLY A 74 -4.53 -9.85 -6.36
N SER A 75 -4.87 -11.13 -6.34
CA SER A 75 -4.24 -12.14 -5.50
C SER A 75 -3.10 -12.83 -6.25
N GLU A 76 -1.85 -12.46 -5.93
CA GLU A 76 -0.66 -13.11 -6.47
C GLU A 76 0.22 -13.69 -5.36
N SER A 77 1.22 -14.51 -5.72
CA SER A 77 2.21 -14.99 -4.75
C SER A 77 2.99 -13.81 -4.12
N PRO A 78 3.43 -13.89 -2.85
CA PRO A 78 4.11 -12.78 -2.17
C PRO A 78 5.33 -12.25 -2.94
N GLY A 79 6.09 -13.15 -3.59
CA GLY A 79 7.25 -12.78 -4.38
C GLY A 79 6.91 -12.01 -5.66
N ARG A 80 5.79 -12.30 -6.32
CA ARG A 80 5.32 -11.53 -7.49
C ARG A 80 4.75 -10.19 -7.06
N VAL A 81 3.93 -10.16 -6.01
CA VAL A 81 3.44 -8.91 -5.40
C VAL A 81 4.61 -7.99 -5.10
N SER A 82 5.59 -8.48 -4.32
CA SER A 82 6.77 -7.69 -3.94
C SER A 82 7.56 -7.20 -5.15
N LYS A 83 7.68 -8.00 -6.22
CA LYS A 83 8.38 -7.59 -7.44
C LYS A 83 7.67 -6.42 -8.14
N LYS A 84 6.33 -6.42 -8.15
CA LYS A 84 5.52 -5.44 -8.88
C LYS A 84 5.27 -4.16 -8.09
N ILE A 85 4.98 -4.27 -6.80
CA ILE A 85 4.55 -3.12 -5.98
C ILE A 85 5.72 -2.34 -5.38
N LEU A 86 6.87 -2.99 -5.14
CA LEU A 86 7.98 -2.32 -4.48
C LEU A 86 8.69 -1.37 -5.45
N VAL A 87 8.64 -0.09 -5.12
CA VAL A 87 9.57 0.92 -5.64
C VAL A 87 10.82 0.98 -4.76
N SER A 88 11.91 1.57 -5.28
CA SER A 88 13.11 1.78 -4.48
C SER A 88 12.82 2.63 -3.25
N GLY A 89 13.52 2.35 -2.15
CA GLY A 89 13.32 3.07 -0.91
C GLY A 89 14.38 2.79 0.14
N ARG A 90 14.14 3.30 1.34
CA ARG A 90 15.09 3.23 2.46
C ARG A 90 14.42 2.84 3.77
N GLY A 91 15.27 2.55 4.76
CA GLY A 91 14.82 2.29 6.12
C GLY A 91 14.09 0.95 6.26
N GLU A 92 13.26 0.87 7.28
CA GLU A 92 12.53 -0.36 7.60
C GLU A 92 11.32 -0.55 6.66
N LEU A 93 11.11 -1.78 6.21
CA LEU A 93 9.88 -2.20 5.55
C LEU A 93 9.20 -3.26 6.42
N LEU A 94 8.07 -2.90 7.02
CA LEU A 94 7.29 -3.78 7.88
C LEU A 94 6.29 -4.56 7.03
N ALA A 95 6.28 -5.89 7.18
CA ALA A 95 5.33 -6.74 6.45
C ALA A 95 4.92 -7.96 7.29
N ASP A 96 3.71 -8.45 7.06
CA ASP A 96 3.13 -9.54 7.82
C ASP A 96 3.80 -10.91 7.49
N SER A 97 3.29 -11.97 8.12
CA SER A 97 3.82 -13.32 7.92
C SER A 97 3.51 -13.95 6.56
N TRP A 98 2.60 -13.39 5.78
CA TRP A 98 2.33 -13.85 4.43
C TRP A 98 3.52 -13.53 3.51
N TYR A 99 4.16 -12.36 3.72
CA TYR A 99 5.38 -11.93 3.03
C TYR A 99 6.67 -12.60 3.52
N ASP A 100 6.63 -13.53 4.49
CA ASP A 100 7.78 -14.39 4.84
C ASP A 100 8.01 -15.44 3.73
N ASP A 101 8.32 -14.95 2.54
CA ASP A 101 8.65 -15.69 1.34
C ASP A 101 10.06 -15.32 0.88
N ARG A 102 10.80 -16.32 0.36
CA ARG A 102 12.20 -16.11 -0.04
C ARG A 102 12.31 -15.10 -1.19
N ARG A 103 11.40 -15.12 -2.16
CA ARG A 103 11.45 -14.20 -3.30
C ARG A 103 11.00 -12.81 -2.86
N ALA A 104 9.92 -12.72 -2.07
CA ALA A 104 9.45 -11.45 -1.51
C ALA A 104 10.57 -10.71 -0.77
N ILE A 105 11.18 -11.34 0.23
CA ILE A 105 12.24 -10.73 1.04
C ILE A 105 13.47 -10.37 0.19
N ARG A 106 13.78 -11.18 -0.83
CA ARG A 106 14.88 -10.85 -1.76
C ARG A 106 14.58 -9.55 -2.50
N GLU A 107 13.38 -9.38 -3.04
CA GLU A 107 13.00 -8.15 -3.73
C GLU A 107 12.97 -6.95 -2.77
N MET A 108 12.54 -7.13 -1.52
CA MET A 108 12.65 -6.07 -0.48
C MET A 108 14.09 -5.59 -0.27
N PHE A 109 15.04 -6.53 -0.10
CA PHE A 109 16.46 -6.15 0.02
C PHE A 109 17.00 -5.48 -1.23
N LYS A 110 16.64 -5.98 -2.42
CA LYS A 110 17.09 -5.40 -3.70
C LYS A 110 16.62 -3.97 -3.88
N GLN A 111 15.43 -3.64 -3.40
CA GLN A 111 14.85 -2.30 -3.48
C GLN A 111 15.37 -1.35 -2.39
N GLY A 112 16.38 -1.75 -1.60
CA GLY A 112 17.06 -0.90 -0.62
C GLY A 112 16.50 -0.95 0.81
N TYR A 113 15.48 -1.78 1.07
CA TYR A 113 14.85 -1.85 2.38
C TYR A 113 15.61 -2.71 3.39
N LYS A 114 15.35 -2.45 4.68
CA LYS A 114 15.58 -3.35 5.82
C LYS A 114 14.27 -4.07 6.14
N PRO A 115 14.03 -5.29 5.60
CA PRO A 115 12.75 -5.98 5.74
C PRO A 115 12.57 -6.55 7.15
N VAL A 116 11.61 -5.99 7.90
CA VAL A 116 11.18 -6.46 9.22
C VAL A 116 9.87 -7.24 9.02
N VAL A 117 10.02 -8.50 8.65
CA VAL A 117 8.90 -9.39 8.28
C VAL A 117 8.60 -10.36 9.41
N LYS A 118 7.32 -10.46 9.81
CA LYS A 118 6.90 -11.41 10.83
C LYS A 118 7.20 -12.85 10.39
N PRO A 119 7.98 -13.66 11.14
CA PRO A 119 8.30 -15.02 10.75
C PRO A 119 7.04 -15.89 10.67
N ASN A 120 6.93 -16.66 9.60
CA ASN A 120 5.90 -17.66 9.43
C ASN A 120 6.35 -18.99 10.06
N LYS A 121 5.49 -19.55 10.93
CA LYS A 121 5.78 -20.76 11.71
C LYS A 121 6.18 -21.96 10.83
N LYS A 122 5.63 -22.06 9.61
CA LYS A 122 5.87 -23.19 8.69
C LYS A 122 7.11 -23.00 7.79
N ARG A 123 7.73 -21.82 7.79
CA ARG A 123 8.71 -21.40 6.76
C ARG A 123 10.07 -21.07 7.37
N PHE A 124 10.97 -22.05 7.51
CA PHE A 124 12.23 -21.87 8.25
C PHE A 124 13.56 -21.77 7.45
N ARG A 125 13.58 -22.20 6.17
CA ARG A 125 14.85 -22.32 5.39
C ARG A 125 15.21 -21.05 4.59
N GLY A 126 16.42 -20.96 4.05
CA GLY A 126 16.79 -19.94 3.03
C GLY A 126 17.48 -18.68 3.55
N ARG A 127 18.53 -18.26 2.83
CA ARG A 127 19.46 -17.18 3.21
C ARG A 127 18.77 -15.85 3.52
N TYR A 128 17.91 -15.38 2.61
CA TYR A 128 17.20 -14.10 2.78
C TYR A 128 16.24 -14.11 3.98
N ARG A 129 15.54 -15.23 4.24
CA ARG A 129 14.69 -15.39 5.42
C ARG A 129 15.50 -15.37 6.71
N LYS A 130 16.65 -16.07 6.76
CA LYS A 130 17.57 -15.99 7.89
C LYS A 130 17.98 -14.54 8.16
N ARG A 131 18.32 -13.78 7.12
CA ARG A 131 18.69 -12.37 7.23
C ARG A 131 17.54 -11.48 7.75
N ALA A 132 16.32 -11.65 7.25
CA ALA A 132 15.15 -10.91 7.74
C ALA A 132 14.81 -11.25 9.21
N ARG A 133 15.05 -12.49 9.65
CA ARG A 133 14.86 -12.89 11.05
C ARG A 133 15.86 -12.23 12.00
N LEU A 134 17.10 -12.00 11.56
CA LEU A 134 18.06 -11.21 12.34
C LEU A 134 17.56 -9.78 12.55
N LEU A 135 16.81 -9.23 11.59
CA LEU A 135 16.15 -7.94 11.73
C LEU A 135 14.91 -8.04 12.64
N TYR A 136 14.06 -9.08 12.53
CA TYR A 136 12.82 -9.16 13.30
C TYR A 136 12.99 -9.63 14.76
N ASN A 137 13.92 -10.55 15.04
CA ASN A 137 13.98 -11.26 16.32
C ASN A 137 14.32 -10.39 17.54
N PRO A 138 15.22 -9.39 17.45
CA PRO A 138 15.51 -8.52 18.59
C PRO A 138 14.23 -7.85 19.12
N LEU A 139 14.13 -7.71 20.44
CA LEU A 139 12.92 -7.19 21.09
C LEU A 139 12.54 -5.80 20.56
N GLU A 140 13.53 -4.95 20.34
CA GLU A 140 13.36 -3.61 19.76
C GLU A 140 12.64 -3.65 18.42
N PHE A 141 13.06 -4.53 17.50
CA PHE A 141 12.41 -4.64 16.19
C PHE A 141 11.03 -5.28 16.25
N LYS A 142 10.76 -6.17 17.21
CA LYS A 142 9.39 -6.63 17.48
C LYS A 142 8.49 -5.50 17.94
N GLN A 143 9.00 -4.56 18.74
CA GLN A 143 8.27 -3.37 19.14
C GLN A 143 8.07 -2.42 17.95
N ARG A 144 9.10 -2.20 17.13
CA ARG A 144 8.98 -1.42 15.88
C ARG A 144 7.97 -2.05 14.92
N TYR A 145 7.94 -3.37 14.78
CA TYR A 145 6.94 -4.09 13.98
C TYR A 145 5.50 -3.77 14.39
N ARG A 146 5.23 -3.50 15.68
CA ARG A 146 3.88 -3.09 16.13
C ARG A 146 3.42 -1.77 15.49
N LYS A 147 4.35 -0.91 15.05
CA LYS A 147 4.06 0.33 14.31
C LYS A 147 3.48 0.06 12.92
N ARG A 148 3.41 -1.20 12.45
CA ARG A 148 2.69 -1.58 11.22
C ARG A 148 1.22 -1.12 11.24
N SER A 149 0.59 -1.10 12.42
CA SER A 149 -0.79 -0.61 12.59
C SER A 149 -0.98 0.84 12.15
N ILE A 150 0.10 1.65 12.16
CA ILE A 150 0.08 3.01 11.62
C ILE A 150 -0.17 2.98 10.10
N GLY A 151 0.45 2.06 9.37
CA GLY A 151 0.18 1.86 7.95
C GLY A 151 -1.24 1.35 7.69
N GLU A 152 -1.72 0.42 8.52
CA GLU A 152 -3.09 -0.12 8.44
C GLU A 152 -4.17 0.97 8.58
N SER A 153 -3.85 2.10 9.23
CA SER A 153 -4.76 3.24 9.36
C SER A 153 -5.22 3.82 8.01
N VAL A 154 -4.45 3.61 6.93
CA VAL A 154 -4.89 3.98 5.57
C VAL A 154 -6.14 3.19 5.20
N PHE A 155 -6.15 1.88 5.41
CA PHE A 155 -7.33 1.06 5.11
C PHE A 155 -8.51 1.47 5.99
N GLY A 156 -8.28 1.70 7.29
CA GLY A 156 -9.31 2.22 8.19
C GLY A 156 -9.87 3.56 7.71
N SER A 157 -9.03 4.47 7.21
CA SER A 157 -9.44 5.75 6.65
C SER A 157 -10.31 5.59 5.40
N LEU A 158 -9.93 4.66 4.50
CA LEU A 158 -10.72 4.35 3.30
C LEU A 158 -12.08 3.76 3.67
N THR A 159 -12.12 2.82 4.61
CA THR A 159 -13.36 2.23 5.11
C THR A 159 -14.25 3.26 5.77
N ASN A 160 -13.71 4.12 6.65
CA ASN A 160 -14.48 5.14 7.34
C ASN A 160 -15.05 6.18 6.38
N TRP A 161 -14.27 6.59 5.37
CA TRP A 161 -14.71 7.65 4.48
C TRP A 161 -15.70 7.17 3.41
N PHE A 162 -15.60 5.91 2.98
CA PHE A 162 -16.35 5.44 1.82
C PHE A 162 -17.14 4.14 2.01
N GLY A 163 -17.08 3.53 3.20
CA GLY A 163 -17.56 2.18 3.46
C GLY A 163 -16.64 1.09 2.89
N ASP A 164 -16.79 -0.12 3.41
CA ASP A 164 -16.11 -1.35 2.96
C ASP A 164 -16.93 -2.15 1.94
N ARG A 165 -18.22 -1.81 1.78
CA ARG A 165 -19.16 -2.43 0.84
C ARG A 165 -19.45 -1.54 -0.36
N LEU A 166 -19.03 -1.98 -1.54
CA LEU A 166 -19.21 -1.23 -2.77
C LEU A 166 -20.43 -1.71 -3.55
N LYS A 167 -21.31 -0.78 -3.94
CA LYS A 167 -22.48 -1.04 -4.79
C LYS A 167 -22.09 -1.26 -6.28
N VAL A 168 -21.23 -2.24 -6.56
CA VAL A 168 -20.89 -2.72 -7.92
C VAL A 168 -20.74 -4.24 -7.96
N SER A 169 -21.07 -4.90 -9.06
CA SER A 169 -20.96 -6.36 -9.20
C SER A 169 -19.69 -6.83 -9.93
N ARG A 170 -19.09 -5.96 -10.75
CA ARG A 170 -17.91 -6.28 -11.57
C ARG A 170 -16.60 -5.94 -10.87
N GLU A 171 -15.64 -6.84 -10.94
CA GLU A 171 -14.31 -6.68 -10.32
C GLU A 171 -13.52 -5.52 -10.95
N GLU A 172 -13.59 -5.33 -12.26
CA GLU A 172 -12.92 -4.22 -12.97
C GLU A 172 -13.35 -2.88 -12.37
N VAL A 173 -14.65 -2.69 -12.18
CA VAL A 173 -15.23 -1.48 -11.60
C VAL A 173 -14.94 -1.39 -10.09
N MET A 174 -14.86 -2.51 -9.37
CA MET A 174 -14.38 -2.53 -7.98
C MET A 174 -12.98 -1.92 -7.89
N ARG A 175 -12.03 -2.40 -8.71
CA ARG A 175 -10.65 -1.89 -8.74
C ARG A 175 -10.63 -0.40 -9.03
N VAL A 176 -11.42 0.05 -10.01
CA VAL A 176 -11.52 1.47 -10.35
C VAL A 176 -12.00 2.30 -9.16
N ARG A 177 -13.06 1.86 -8.50
CA ARG A 177 -13.60 2.60 -7.36
C ARG A 177 -12.69 2.54 -6.13
N ILE A 178 -11.97 1.45 -5.90
CA ILE A 178 -10.94 1.38 -4.84
C ILE A 178 -9.82 2.37 -5.17
N GLY A 179 -9.34 2.37 -6.42
CA GLY A 179 -8.32 3.28 -6.91
C GLY A 179 -8.72 4.74 -6.74
N SER A 180 -9.92 5.12 -7.18
CA SER A 180 -10.45 6.48 -7.03
C SER A 180 -10.51 6.96 -5.57
N ARG A 181 -10.82 6.06 -4.62
CA ARG A 181 -10.80 6.37 -3.19
C ARG A 181 -9.39 6.65 -2.68
N ILE A 182 -8.43 5.83 -3.10
CA ILE A 182 -7.01 6.03 -2.76
C ILE A 182 -6.50 7.33 -3.37
N ILE A 183 -6.83 7.62 -4.63
CA ILE A 183 -6.52 8.88 -5.30
C ILE A 183 -7.11 10.06 -4.52
N GLY A 184 -8.38 9.97 -4.09
CA GLY A 184 -9.01 10.99 -3.25
C GLY A 184 -8.31 11.19 -1.90
N TYR A 185 -7.84 10.10 -1.28
CA TYR A 185 -7.03 10.16 -0.05
C TYR A 185 -5.68 10.86 -0.30
N LEU A 186 -4.97 10.48 -1.36
CA LEU A 186 -3.70 11.07 -1.75
C LEU A 186 -3.85 12.55 -2.14
N ALA A 187 -4.90 12.92 -2.88
CA ALA A 187 -5.18 14.29 -3.27
C ALA A 187 -5.33 15.21 -2.05
N LYS A 188 -6.01 14.76 -0.99
CA LYS A 188 -6.11 15.51 0.28
C LYS A 188 -4.75 15.79 0.89
N ILE A 189 -3.86 14.80 0.89
CA ILE A 189 -2.49 14.93 1.42
C ILE A 189 -1.70 15.90 0.53
N TYR A 190 -1.72 15.69 -0.79
CA TYR A 190 -1.02 16.53 -1.74
C TYR A 190 -1.44 18.01 -1.64
N ILE A 191 -2.75 18.29 -1.59
CA ILE A 191 -3.29 19.65 -1.42
C ILE A 191 -2.80 20.26 -0.10
N ARG A 192 -2.87 19.52 1.01
CA ARG A 192 -2.43 19.99 2.33
C ARG A 192 -0.97 20.43 2.31
N TYR A 193 -0.08 19.61 1.77
CA TYR A 193 1.36 19.91 1.78
C TYR A 193 1.78 20.91 0.71
N SER A 194 1.12 20.89 -0.46
CA SER A 194 1.34 21.90 -1.50
C SER A 194 0.91 23.29 -1.03
N PHE A 195 -0.24 23.38 -0.36
CA PHE A 195 -0.72 24.64 0.21
C PHE A 195 0.18 25.15 1.33
N LEU A 196 0.64 24.28 2.24
CA LEU A 196 1.61 24.68 3.27
C LEU A 196 2.88 25.26 2.64
N LEU A 197 3.44 24.62 1.61
CA LEU A 197 4.61 25.15 0.91
C LEU A 197 4.34 26.51 0.25
N LEU A 198 3.15 26.73 -0.32
CA LEU A 198 2.76 28.01 -0.89
C LEU A 198 2.66 29.11 0.18
N VAL A 199 2.06 28.81 1.32
CA VAL A 199 1.92 29.79 2.42
C VAL A 199 3.28 30.13 3.00
N PHE A 200 4.13 29.13 3.29
CA PHE A 200 5.42 29.34 3.96
C PHE A 200 6.59 29.73 3.03
N LYS A 201 6.45 29.63 1.70
CA LYS A 201 7.43 30.22 0.76
C LYS A 201 7.25 31.73 0.55
N ASN A 202 6.11 32.28 0.95
CA ASN A 202 5.78 33.69 0.79
C ASN A 202 6.03 34.53 2.07
N PHE A 203 6.75 33.96 3.05
CA PHE A 203 7.29 34.62 4.23
C PHE A 203 8.79 34.31 4.32
#